data_AF-A0A2P1ULY5-F1
#
_entry.id   AF-A0A2P1ULY5-F1
#
_cell.length_a   1.000
_cell.length_b   1.000
_cell.length_c   1.000
_cell.angle_alpha   90.00
_cell.angle_beta   90.00
_cell.angle_gamma   90.00
#
_symmetry.space_group_name_H-M   'P 1'
#
loop_
_entity.id
_entity.type
_entity.pdbx_description
1 polymer ?
#
loop_
_entity_poly.entity_id
_entity_poly.type
_entity_poly.pdbx_seq_one_letter_code
_entity_poly.pdbx_strand_id
1 'polypeptide(L)'
;MTPLISIERLKSKQTISRIPYISYHSLFKAISVIHVSLRLYCPIYNISDDEFFEFSPLLALVESLIYETDIELESNPKDSTPLTQRSLWNSKKIIIQSFLKEFDLENPRILNHMENLGEYIELESQLVASEKITLEDVIRASELRSSDLRIIHTILVQMSGKSYRAEIFEILSPTEILSEFQDDFCSYKRDVAAGNYNTYWMFQKLYGEEAHHYLKAEIDRYKNLFEEKLKLFPEEEQERYTKKWSRFWKRYSYLSSAELIRQVALEGVENNE
;
A
#
# COMPACT_ATOMS: atom_id res chain seq x y z
N MET A 1 52.52 5.27 15.60
CA MET A 1 51.05 5.18 15.71
C MET A 1 50.54 4.53 14.45
N THR A 2 50.19 3.26 14.58
CA THR A 2 49.76 2.35 13.51
C THR A 2 48.29 2.02 13.80
N PRO A 3 47.39 1.94 12.81
CA PRO A 3 45.96 1.77 13.08
C PRO A 3 45.71 0.40 13.73
N LEU A 4 45.13 0.42 14.94
CA LEU A 4 44.61 -0.75 15.64
C LEU A 4 43.22 -1.08 15.09
N ILE A 5 43.18 -1.60 13.85
CA ILE A 5 42.13 -2.54 13.46
C ILE A 5 42.85 -3.83 13.11
N SER A 6 42.89 -4.75 14.06
CA SER A 6 43.44 -6.09 13.85
C SER A 6 42.63 -6.78 12.75
N ILE A 7 43.33 -7.20 11.70
CA ILE A 7 42.85 -8.04 10.59
C ILE A 7 42.17 -9.34 11.11
N GLU A 8 42.36 -9.70 12.39
CA GLU A 8 41.70 -10.85 13.02
C GLU A 8 40.20 -10.64 13.31
N ARG A 9 39.69 -9.40 13.40
CA ARG A 9 38.22 -9.18 13.50
C ARG A 9 37.47 -9.58 12.23
N LEU A 10 38.15 -9.76 11.10
CA LEU A 10 37.56 -10.25 9.85
C LEU A 10 37.38 -11.78 9.83
N LYS A 11 37.83 -12.51 10.85
CA LYS A 11 37.81 -13.98 10.89
C LYS A 11 36.65 -14.59 11.71
N SER A 12 35.82 -13.80 12.39
CA SER A 12 34.53 -14.27 12.94
C SER A 12 33.44 -14.19 11.87
N LYS A 13 33.33 -15.27 11.11
CA LYS A 13 32.45 -15.45 9.95
C LYS A 13 30.95 -15.41 10.30
N GLN A 14 30.37 -14.22 10.23
CA GLN A 14 29.27 -13.94 9.30
C GLN A 14 29.61 -12.58 8.69
N THR A 15 30.15 -12.63 7.48
CA THR A 15 30.50 -11.43 6.73
C THR A 15 29.28 -10.51 6.68
N ILE A 16 29.44 -9.25 7.04
CA ILE A 16 28.40 -8.21 6.84
C ILE A 16 27.84 -8.26 5.40
N SER A 17 28.65 -8.71 4.42
CA SER A 17 28.26 -8.98 3.04
C SER A 17 27.21 -10.09 2.82
N ARG A 18 26.78 -10.80 3.88
CA ARG A 18 25.76 -11.86 3.86
C ARG A 18 24.53 -11.52 4.70
N ILE A 19 24.58 -10.40 5.42
CA ILE A 19 23.39 -9.82 6.04
C ILE A 19 22.69 -9.05 4.92
N PRO A 20 21.50 -9.45 4.46
CA PRO A 20 20.74 -8.63 3.53
C PRO A 20 20.53 -7.26 4.19
N TYR A 21 21.08 -6.23 3.57
CA TYR A 21 20.92 -4.85 4.03
C TYR A 21 19.70 -4.28 3.34
N ILE A 22 18.83 -3.64 4.11
CA ILE A 22 17.75 -2.82 3.54
C ILE A 22 18.38 -1.58 2.92
N SER A 23 17.96 -1.21 1.73
CA SER A 23 18.45 0.02 1.11
C SER A 23 17.98 1.25 1.91
N TYR A 24 18.85 2.27 2.05
CA TYR A 24 18.43 3.54 2.67
C TYR A 24 17.23 4.16 1.96
N HIS A 25 17.14 3.98 0.63
CA HIS A 25 16.02 4.47 -0.15
C HIS A 25 14.71 3.78 0.24
N SER A 26 14.71 2.47 0.41
CA SER A 26 13.54 1.70 0.85
C SER A 26 13.12 2.10 2.26
N LEU A 27 14.09 2.26 3.15
CA LEU A 27 13.82 2.74 4.51
C LEU A 27 13.22 4.15 4.51
N PHE A 28 13.75 5.05 3.70
CA PHE A 28 13.22 6.41 3.56
C PHE A 28 11.77 6.40 3.03
N LYS A 29 11.48 5.53 2.06
CA LYS A 29 10.14 5.38 1.49
C LYS A 29 9.15 4.80 2.50
N ALA A 30 9.58 3.81 3.29
CA ALA A 30 8.78 3.23 4.36
C ALA A 30 8.26 4.27 5.37
N ILE A 31 9.02 5.35 5.63
CA ILE A 31 8.60 6.43 6.53
C ILE A 31 7.23 7.01 6.18
N SER A 32 6.85 7.05 4.90
CA SER A 32 5.54 7.53 4.49
C SER A 32 4.40 6.68 5.05
N VAL A 33 4.50 5.35 4.95
CA VAL A 33 3.55 4.38 5.51
C VAL A 33 3.59 4.36 7.04
N ILE A 34 4.78 4.51 7.64
CA ILE A 34 4.92 4.68 9.11
C ILE A 34 4.18 5.93 9.58
N HIS A 35 4.32 7.06 8.88
CA HIS A 35 3.62 8.29 9.22
C HIS A 35 2.09 8.14 9.06
N VAL A 36 1.62 7.45 8.02
CA VAL A 36 0.20 7.09 7.88
C VAL A 36 -0.26 6.27 9.08
N SER A 37 0.50 5.25 9.47
CA SER A 37 0.17 4.37 10.60
C SER A 37 0.05 5.13 11.93
N LEU A 38 1.00 6.03 12.20
CA LEU A 38 0.97 6.92 13.37
C LEU A 38 -0.28 7.81 13.39
N ARG A 39 -0.64 8.42 12.26
CA ARG A 39 -1.77 9.37 12.18
C ARG A 39 -3.13 8.71 12.08
N LEU A 40 -3.18 7.51 11.52
CA LEU A 40 -4.41 6.79 11.24
C LEU A 40 -4.75 5.82 12.36
N TYR A 41 -3.85 4.88 12.68
CA TYR A 41 -4.13 3.74 13.55
C TYR A 41 -3.89 4.03 15.02
N CYS A 42 -2.78 4.70 15.39
CA CYS A 42 -2.46 4.94 16.81
C CYS A 42 -3.59 5.60 17.61
N PRO A 43 -4.28 6.65 17.11
CA PRO A 43 -5.36 7.26 17.87
C PRO A 43 -6.64 6.43 17.85
N ILE A 44 -6.74 5.35 17.04
CA ILE A 44 -7.87 4.41 17.12
C ILE A 44 -7.64 3.38 18.23
N TYR A 45 -6.40 2.90 18.39
CA TYR A 45 -6.03 1.89 19.38
C TYR A 45 -5.50 2.48 20.70
N ASN A 46 -5.49 3.81 20.81
CA ASN A 46 -4.89 4.54 21.92
C ASN A 46 -3.45 4.09 22.19
N ILE A 47 -2.64 4.03 21.13
CA ILE A 47 -1.20 3.78 21.16
C ILE A 47 -0.53 5.14 21.28
N SER A 48 0.30 5.32 22.31
CA SER A 48 1.08 6.54 22.52
C SER A 48 2.20 6.67 21.48
N ASP A 49 2.73 7.90 21.32
CA ASP A 49 3.88 8.13 20.44
C ASP A 49 5.10 7.30 20.88
N ASP A 50 5.34 7.19 22.19
CA ASP A 50 6.45 6.40 22.76
C ASP A 50 6.32 4.91 22.41
N GLU A 51 5.14 4.30 22.65
CA GLU A 51 4.86 2.92 22.24
C GLU A 51 5.05 2.75 20.72
N PHE A 52 4.54 3.69 19.92
CA PHE A 52 4.68 3.62 18.46
C PHE A 52 6.15 3.66 18.03
N PHE A 53 6.98 4.50 18.64
CA PHE A 53 8.40 4.58 18.29
C PHE A 53 9.14 3.29 18.65
N GLU A 54 8.76 2.58 19.72
CA GLU A 54 9.27 1.25 20.03
C GLU A 54 8.90 0.21 18.95
N PHE A 55 7.70 0.33 18.36
CA PHE A 55 7.23 -0.59 17.32
C PHE A 55 7.77 -0.27 15.92
N SER A 56 8.05 1.01 15.67
CA SER A 56 8.39 1.55 14.35
C SER A 56 9.56 0.86 13.62
N PRO A 57 10.62 0.33 14.27
CA PRO A 57 11.69 -0.35 13.55
C PRO A 57 11.24 -1.62 12.82
N LEU A 58 10.38 -2.43 13.45
CA LEU A 58 9.87 -3.65 12.80
C LEU A 58 8.90 -3.29 11.67
N LEU A 59 8.02 -2.30 11.89
CA LEU A 59 7.12 -1.82 10.85
C LEU A 59 7.91 -1.29 9.65
N ALA A 60 8.96 -0.50 9.89
CA ALA A 60 9.80 0.05 8.84
C ALA A 60 10.58 -1.03 8.09
N LEU A 61 11.07 -2.06 8.78
CA LEU A 61 11.70 -3.23 8.17
C LEU A 61 10.76 -3.95 7.21
N VAL A 62 9.54 -4.27 7.67
CA VAL A 62 8.53 -4.98 6.87
C VAL A 62 8.14 -4.17 5.64
N GLU A 63 7.82 -2.89 5.83
CA GLU A 63 7.46 -1.98 4.75
C GLU A 63 8.60 -1.81 3.74
N SER A 64 9.85 -1.73 4.21
CA SER A 64 11.00 -1.61 3.32
C SER A 64 11.18 -2.86 2.45
N LEU A 65 10.93 -4.05 3.01
CA LEU A 65 10.99 -5.32 2.26
C LEU A 65 9.88 -5.42 1.22
N ILE A 66 8.69 -4.90 1.52
CA ILE A 66 7.58 -4.78 0.56
C ILE A 66 8.03 -3.85 -0.58
N TYR A 67 8.46 -2.63 -0.26
CA TYR A 67 8.88 -1.65 -1.27
C TYR A 67 10.07 -2.10 -2.13
N GLU A 68 11.01 -2.87 -1.57
CA GLU A 68 12.08 -3.48 -2.38
C GLU A 68 11.52 -4.45 -3.43
N THR A 69 10.42 -5.14 -3.14
CA THR A 69 9.73 -6.00 -4.11
C THR A 69 9.27 -5.16 -5.30
N ASP A 70 8.64 -4.01 -5.05
CA ASP A 70 8.15 -3.13 -6.12
C ASP A 70 9.29 -2.62 -7.00
N ILE A 71 10.40 -2.17 -6.41
CA ILE A 71 11.59 -1.75 -7.18
C ILE A 71 12.11 -2.90 -8.05
N GLU A 72 12.23 -4.10 -7.48
CA GLU A 72 12.74 -5.28 -8.19
C GLU A 72 11.82 -5.69 -9.35
N LEU A 73 10.51 -5.49 -9.21
CA LEU A 73 9.51 -5.73 -10.25
C LEU A 73 9.60 -4.69 -11.38
N GLU A 74 9.59 -3.39 -11.04
CA GLU A 74 9.70 -2.28 -11.99
C GLU A 74 11.03 -2.30 -12.76
N SER A 75 12.11 -2.77 -12.12
CA SER A 75 13.45 -2.85 -12.73
C SER A 75 13.63 -4.04 -13.68
N ASN A 76 12.74 -5.05 -13.66
CA ASN A 76 12.79 -6.22 -14.54
C ASN A 76 11.59 -6.34 -15.52
N PRO A 77 11.28 -5.31 -16.32
CA PRO A 77 9.98 -5.17 -16.96
C PRO A 77 9.76 -5.98 -18.26
N LYS A 78 10.75 -6.74 -18.78
CA LYS A 78 10.65 -7.30 -20.15
C LYS A 78 10.53 -8.82 -20.28
N ASP A 79 10.81 -9.61 -19.23
CA ASP A 79 10.77 -11.08 -19.30
C ASP A 79 10.25 -11.75 -18.01
N SER A 80 9.75 -10.99 -17.03
CA SER A 80 9.30 -11.56 -15.76
C SER A 80 7.87 -12.12 -15.91
N THR A 81 7.75 -13.44 -15.86
CA THR A 81 6.43 -14.10 -15.78
C THR A 81 5.79 -13.83 -14.41
N PRO A 82 4.44 -13.90 -14.28
CA PRO A 82 3.78 -13.77 -12.97
C PRO A 82 4.38 -14.68 -11.90
N LEU A 83 4.84 -15.88 -12.29
CA LEU A 83 5.54 -16.81 -11.41
C LEU A 83 6.87 -16.26 -10.87
N THR A 84 7.64 -15.57 -11.72
CA THR A 84 8.92 -14.94 -11.33
C THR A 84 8.67 -13.81 -10.33
N GLN A 85 7.63 -13.03 -10.56
CA GLN A 85 7.25 -11.90 -9.71
C GLN A 85 6.75 -12.37 -8.34
N ARG A 86 5.87 -13.38 -8.33
CA ARG A 86 5.44 -14.04 -7.08
C ARG A 86 6.62 -14.63 -6.32
N SER A 87 7.64 -15.14 -7.03
CA SER A 87 8.87 -15.67 -6.42
C SER A 87 9.70 -14.60 -5.71
N LEU A 88 9.74 -13.37 -6.22
CA LEU A 88 10.39 -12.24 -5.56
C LEU A 88 9.68 -11.91 -4.24
N TRP A 89 8.35 -11.73 -4.30
CA TRP A 89 7.54 -11.50 -3.11
C TRP A 89 7.66 -12.64 -2.08
N ASN A 90 7.57 -13.90 -2.53
CA ASN A 90 7.71 -15.07 -1.66
C ASN A 90 9.05 -15.08 -0.90
N SER A 91 10.12 -14.61 -1.52
CA SER A 91 11.43 -14.53 -0.89
C SER A 91 11.45 -13.50 0.25
N LYS A 92 10.86 -12.31 0.04
CA LYS A 92 10.72 -11.28 1.08
C LYS A 92 9.73 -11.70 2.17
N LYS A 93 8.65 -12.38 1.79
CA LYS A 93 7.66 -12.95 2.69
C LYS A 93 8.28 -13.94 3.69
N ILE A 94 9.17 -14.82 3.26
CA ILE A 94 9.89 -15.74 4.16
C ILE A 94 10.71 -14.98 5.21
N ILE A 95 11.35 -13.87 4.82
CA ILE A 95 12.11 -13.03 5.74
C ILE A 95 11.17 -12.39 6.77
N ILE A 96 10.07 -11.77 6.32
CA ILE A 96 9.07 -11.16 7.20
C ILE A 96 8.50 -12.20 8.18
N GLN A 97 8.12 -13.39 7.70
CA GLN A 97 7.61 -14.47 8.54
C GLN A 97 8.62 -14.92 9.60
N SER A 98 9.91 -14.94 9.27
CA SER A 98 10.97 -15.29 10.22
C SER A 98 11.07 -14.25 11.34
N PHE A 99 10.97 -12.96 11.03
CA PHE A 99 10.91 -11.91 12.04
C PHE A 99 9.63 -12.00 12.89
N LEU A 100 8.47 -12.20 12.27
CA LEU A 100 7.21 -12.36 13.03
C LEU A 100 7.30 -13.51 14.02
N LYS A 101 7.91 -14.64 13.63
CA LYS A 101 8.15 -15.76 14.53
C LYS A 101 9.14 -15.44 15.65
N GLU A 102 10.23 -14.74 15.35
CA GLU A 102 11.23 -14.34 16.35
C GLU A 102 10.63 -13.44 17.43
N PHE A 103 9.70 -12.56 17.05
CA PHE A 103 9.02 -11.63 17.95
C PHE A 103 7.69 -12.16 18.53
N ASP A 104 7.32 -13.43 18.27
CA ASP A 104 6.04 -14.02 18.70
C ASP A 104 4.79 -13.26 18.21
N LEU A 105 4.85 -12.76 16.98
CA LEU A 105 3.82 -11.97 16.29
C LEU A 105 3.10 -12.75 15.18
N GLU A 106 3.24 -14.07 15.14
CA GLU A 106 2.58 -14.90 14.13
C GLU A 106 1.05 -14.79 14.26
N ASN A 107 0.41 -14.21 13.23
CA ASN A 107 -1.04 -14.04 13.20
C ASN A 107 -1.60 -14.44 11.83
N PRO A 108 -2.66 -15.29 11.77
CA PRO A 108 -3.27 -15.70 10.50
C PRO A 108 -3.73 -14.53 9.62
N ARG A 109 -4.11 -13.39 10.20
CA ARG A 109 -4.51 -12.19 9.44
C ARG A 109 -3.32 -11.57 8.70
N ILE A 110 -2.16 -11.49 9.35
CA ILE A 110 -0.94 -10.99 8.70
C ILE A 110 -0.61 -11.89 7.50
N LEU A 111 -0.66 -13.20 7.69
CA LEU A 111 -0.41 -14.17 6.62
C LEU A 111 -1.41 -14.01 5.46
N ASN A 112 -2.70 -13.84 5.76
CA ASN A 112 -3.71 -13.59 4.73
C ASN A 112 -3.44 -12.29 3.95
N HIS A 113 -3.07 -11.20 4.62
CA HIS A 113 -2.72 -9.95 3.93
C HIS A 113 -1.46 -10.10 3.07
N MET A 114 -0.49 -10.92 3.50
CA MET A 114 0.67 -11.26 2.67
C MET A 114 0.31 -12.10 1.44
N GLU A 115 -0.68 -12.99 1.53
CA GLU A 115 -1.19 -13.69 0.34
C GLU A 115 -1.93 -12.73 -0.60
N ASN A 116 -2.77 -11.85 -0.06
CA ASN A 116 -3.48 -10.83 -0.82
C ASN A 116 -2.50 -9.91 -1.59
N LEU A 117 -1.40 -9.50 -0.96
CA LEU A 117 -0.36 -8.71 -1.63
C LEU A 117 0.32 -9.52 -2.76
N GLY A 118 0.53 -10.82 -2.56
CA GLY A 118 1.05 -11.69 -3.62
C GLY A 118 0.08 -11.83 -4.80
N GLU A 119 -1.22 -11.95 -4.52
CA GLU A 119 -2.27 -11.96 -5.54
C GLU A 119 -2.33 -10.63 -6.30
N TYR A 120 -2.20 -9.49 -5.59
CA TYR A 120 -2.13 -8.17 -6.20
C TYR A 120 -0.97 -8.07 -7.21
N ILE A 121 0.25 -8.45 -6.81
CA ILE A 121 1.44 -8.38 -7.67
C ILE A 121 1.25 -9.18 -8.97
N GLU A 122 0.65 -10.38 -8.87
CA GLU A 122 0.35 -11.20 -10.05
C GLU A 122 -0.69 -10.55 -10.95
N LEU A 123 -1.76 -10.04 -10.36
CA LEU A 123 -2.89 -9.46 -11.06
C LEU A 123 -2.52 -8.15 -11.76
N GLU A 124 -1.77 -7.29 -11.07
CA GLU A 124 -1.20 -6.04 -11.58
C GLU A 124 -0.42 -6.30 -12.87
N SER A 125 0.47 -7.29 -12.84
CA SER A 125 1.33 -7.63 -13.96
C SER A 125 0.54 -8.24 -15.13
N GLN A 126 -0.48 -9.05 -14.84
CA GLN A 126 -1.39 -9.57 -15.87
C GLN A 126 -2.19 -8.44 -16.54
N LEU A 127 -2.69 -7.48 -15.75
CA LEU A 127 -3.48 -6.34 -16.24
C LEU A 127 -2.65 -5.40 -17.12
N VAL A 128 -1.38 -5.17 -16.77
CA VAL A 128 -0.44 -4.41 -17.58
C VAL A 128 -0.14 -5.14 -18.90
N ALA A 129 0.23 -6.42 -18.83
CA ALA A 129 0.69 -7.20 -19.99
C ALA A 129 -0.44 -7.62 -20.96
N SER A 130 -1.69 -7.72 -20.48
CA SER A 130 -2.81 -8.18 -21.30
C SER A 130 -3.49 -7.03 -22.05
N GLU A 131 -3.88 -7.30 -23.29
CA GLU A 131 -4.80 -6.48 -24.08
C GLU A 131 -6.27 -6.74 -23.73
N LYS A 132 -6.57 -7.93 -23.20
CA LYS A 132 -7.92 -8.33 -22.79
C LYS A 132 -7.95 -8.43 -21.28
N ILE A 133 -8.54 -7.44 -20.65
CA ILE A 133 -8.74 -7.38 -19.20
C ILE A 133 -10.23 -7.35 -18.90
N THR A 134 -10.61 -7.65 -17.66
CA THR A 134 -12.00 -7.56 -17.20
C THR A 134 -12.14 -6.49 -16.13
N LEU A 135 -13.35 -5.94 -15.96
CA LEU A 135 -13.63 -5.02 -14.86
C LEU A 135 -13.41 -5.70 -13.50
N GLU A 136 -13.79 -6.98 -13.37
CA GLU A 136 -13.63 -7.76 -12.14
C GLU A 136 -12.17 -7.81 -11.69
N ASP A 137 -11.24 -8.09 -12.61
CA ASP A 137 -9.81 -8.10 -12.32
C ASP A 137 -9.30 -6.72 -11.88
N VAL A 138 -9.74 -5.65 -12.54
CA VAL A 138 -9.33 -4.27 -12.19
C VAL A 138 -9.84 -3.89 -10.79
N ILE A 139 -11.09 -4.23 -10.48
CA ILE A 139 -11.67 -3.98 -9.15
C ILE A 139 -10.96 -4.83 -8.10
N ARG A 140 -10.69 -6.10 -8.38
CA ARG A 140 -9.97 -6.99 -7.46
C ARG A 140 -8.55 -6.46 -7.18
N ALA A 141 -7.83 -6.00 -8.19
CA ALA A 141 -6.52 -5.37 -8.01
C ALA A 141 -6.63 -4.13 -7.10
N SER A 142 -7.62 -3.28 -7.35
CA SER A 142 -7.87 -2.08 -6.54
C SER A 142 -8.12 -2.42 -5.06
N GLU A 143 -8.89 -3.46 -4.78
CA GLU A 143 -9.21 -3.92 -3.42
C GLU A 143 -8.03 -4.58 -2.70
N LEU A 144 -7.08 -5.16 -3.45
CA LEU A 144 -5.90 -5.81 -2.88
C LEU A 144 -4.70 -4.87 -2.72
N ARG A 145 -4.68 -3.74 -3.43
CA ARG A 145 -3.51 -2.85 -3.52
C ARG A 145 -2.97 -2.39 -2.17
N SER A 146 -3.86 -2.00 -1.26
CA SER A 146 -3.45 -1.52 0.07
C SER A 146 -3.12 -2.65 1.07
N SER A 147 -2.85 -3.88 0.61
CA SER A 147 -2.56 -5.03 1.50
C SER A 147 -1.28 -4.84 2.32
N ASP A 148 -0.32 -4.08 1.82
CA ASP A 148 0.87 -3.61 2.53
C ASP A 148 0.51 -2.86 3.82
N LEU A 149 -0.35 -1.85 3.72
CA LEU A 149 -0.84 -1.06 4.84
C LEU A 149 -1.60 -1.95 5.85
N ARG A 150 -2.31 -2.98 5.37
CA ARG A 150 -3.02 -3.95 6.19
C ARG A 150 -2.08 -4.89 6.96
N ILE A 151 -0.96 -5.27 6.36
CA ILE A 151 0.13 -5.99 7.03
C ILE A 151 0.67 -5.13 8.17
N ILE A 152 1.07 -3.88 7.87
CA ILE A 152 1.65 -2.94 8.85
C ILE A 152 0.68 -2.68 10.01
N HIS A 153 -0.59 -2.43 9.70
CA HIS A 153 -1.62 -2.23 10.70
C HIS A 153 -1.77 -3.46 11.62
N THR A 154 -1.87 -4.66 11.04
CA THR A 154 -2.09 -5.86 11.84
C THR A 154 -0.88 -6.13 12.75
N ILE A 155 0.35 -5.93 12.26
CA ILE A 155 1.57 -6.03 13.07
C ILE A 155 1.54 -5.02 14.22
N LEU A 156 1.23 -3.74 13.95
CA LEU A 156 1.11 -2.70 14.97
C LEU A 156 0.11 -3.07 16.08
N VAL A 157 -1.04 -3.63 15.72
CA VAL A 157 -2.05 -4.08 16.70
C VAL A 157 -1.55 -5.27 17.52
N GLN A 158 -0.86 -6.23 16.90
CA GLN A 158 -0.26 -7.36 17.63
C GLN A 158 0.82 -6.89 18.61
N MET A 159 1.74 -6.03 18.18
CA MET A 159 2.82 -5.50 19.02
C MET A 159 2.30 -4.69 20.21
N SER A 160 1.21 -3.95 20.01
CA SER A 160 0.59 -3.13 21.07
C SER A 160 -0.27 -3.92 22.06
N GLY A 161 -0.49 -5.23 21.82
CA GLY A 161 -1.34 -6.08 22.66
C GLY A 161 -2.82 -5.67 22.67
N LYS A 162 -3.25 -4.80 21.74
CA LYS A 162 -4.63 -4.30 21.66
C LYS A 162 -5.52 -5.31 20.95
N SER A 163 -6.81 -5.27 21.24
CA SER A 163 -7.79 -6.10 20.55
C SER A 163 -7.95 -5.63 19.10
N TYR A 164 -7.82 -6.58 18.17
CA TYR A 164 -8.08 -6.32 16.75
C TYR A 164 -9.56 -5.98 16.53
N ARG A 165 -9.79 -4.87 15.83
CA ARG A 165 -11.10 -4.31 15.50
C ARG A 165 -11.30 -4.41 13.99
N ALA A 166 -12.03 -5.43 13.55
CA ALA A 166 -12.21 -5.75 12.12
C ALA A 166 -13.05 -4.67 11.41
N GLU A 167 -14.00 -4.08 12.11
CA GLU A 167 -14.89 -3.05 11.59
C GLU A 167 -14.14 -1.79 11.11
N ILE A 168 -12.99 -1.47 11.70
CA ILE A 168 -12.13 -0.36 11.26
C ILE A 168 -11.68 -0.57 9.81
N PHE A 169 -11.40 -1.82 9.43
CA PHE A 169 -10.96 -2.12 8.07
C PHE A 169 -12.09 -1.92 7.08
N GLU A 170 -13.31 -2.34 7.44
CA GLU A 170 -14.48 -2.20 6.59
C GLU A 170 -14.80 -0.73 6.28
N ILE A 171 -14.61 0.17 7.26
CA ILE A 171 -14.82 1.60 7.02
C ILE A 171 -13.62 2.28 6.34
N LEU A 172 -12.39 1.83 6.57
CA LEU A 172 -11.21 2.46 5.97
C LEU A 172 -10.93 1.98 4.54
N SER A 173 -11.31 0.74 4.19
CA SER A 173 -11.05 0.15 2.87
C SER A 173 -11.49 1.04 1.70
N PRO A 174 -12.71 1.61 1.68
CA PRO A 174 -13.09 2.51 0.60
C PRO A 174 -12.20 3.76 0.52
N THR A 175 -11.74 4.29 1.66
CA THR A 175 -10.87 5.47 1.68
C THR A 175 -9.46 5.18 1.17
N GLU A 176 -8.96 3.97 1.45
CA GLU A 176 -7.67 3.50 0.98
C GLU A 176 -7.70 3.33 -0.55
N ILE A 177 -8.71 2.62 -1.07
CA ILE A 177 -8.90 2.43 -2.53
C ILE A 177 -9.03 3.76 -3.26
N LEU A 178 -9.83 4.69 -2.74
CA LEU A 178 -9.98 6.02 -3.34
C LEU A 178 -8.69 6.86 -3.29
N SER A 179 -7.83 6.63 -2.29
CA SER A 179 -6.52 7.27 -2.22
C SER A 179 -5.58 6.70 -3.29
N GLU A 180 -5.61 5.39 -3.55
CA GLU A 180 -4.86 4.77 -4.66
C GLU A 180 -5.31 5.32 -6.02
N PHE A 181 -6.62 5.47 -6.23
CA PHE A 181 -7.15 6.08 -7.46
C PHE A 181 -6.65 7.51 -7.62
N GLN A 182 -6.64 8.28 -6.53
CA GLN A 182 -6.12 9.63 -6.52
C GLN A 182 -4.65 9.68 -6.92
N ASP A 183 -3.82 8.81 -6.35
CA ASP A 183 -2.40 8.76 -6.67
C ASP A 183 -2.18 8.40 -8.14
N ASP A 184 -2.93 7.41 -8.64
CA ASP A 184 -2.91 7.02 -10.06
C ASP A 184 -3.32 8.15 -11.01
N PHE A 185 -4.27 9.02 -10.63
CA PHE A 185 -4.59 10.18 -11.47
C PHE A 185 -3.43 11.16 -11.56
N CYS A 186 -2.71 11.38 -10.46
CA CYS A 186 -1.57 12.29 -10.42
C CYS A 186 -0.33 11.72 -11.13
N SER A 187 -0.15 10.39 -11.14
CA SER A 187 0.98 9.72 -11.78
C SER A 187 0.69 9.18 -13.18
N TYR A 188 -0.56 9.26 -13.66
CA TYR A 188 -1.05 8.66 -14.91
C TYR A 188 -0.04 8.69 -16.08
N LYS A 189 0.40 9.88 -16.48
CA LYS A 189 1.34 10.03 -17.62
C LYS A 189 2.67 9.32 -17.40
N ARG A 190 3.17 9.33 -16.16
CA ARG A 190 4.45 8.71 -15.79
C ARG A 190 4.32 7.20 -15.81
N ASP A 191 3.27 6.66 -15.20
CA ASP A 191 3.08 5.22 -15.07
C ASP A 191 2.84 4.57 -16.43
N VAL A 192 1.95 5.15 -17.24
CA VAL A 192 1.69 4.65 -18.60
C VAL A 192 2.94 4.72 -19.48
N ALA A 193 3.74 5.79 -19.37
CA ALA A 193 4.99 5.90 -20.13
C ALA A 193 6.05 4.90 -19.67
N ALA A 194 6.06 4.52 -18.39
CA ALA A 194 6.94 3.49 -17.84
C ALA A 194 6.43 2.06 -18.11
N GLY A 195 5.17 1.90 -18.51
CA GLY A 195 4.50 0.61 -18.60
C GLY A 195 4.10 0.05 -17.24
N ASN A 196 3.99 0.90 -16.22
CA ASN A 196 3.54 0.54 -14.89
C ASN A 196 2.01 0.51 -14.83
N TYR A 197 1.48 -0.25 -13.89
CA TYR A 197 0.04 -0.29 -13.66
C TYR A 197 -0.50 1.08 -13.28
N ASN A 198 -1.70 1.36 -13.76
CA ASN A 198 -2.46 2.55 -13.38
C ASN A 198 -3.94 2.27 -13.57
N THR A 199 -4.75 2.54 -12.56
CA THR A 199 -6.18 2.23 -12.58
C THR A 199 -6.90 2.96 -13.72
N TYR A 200 -6.61 4.25 -13.95
CA TYR A 200 -7.25 5.00 -15.03
C TYR A 200 -6.87 4.41 -16.41
N TRP A 201 -5.63 3.96 -16.57
CA TRP A 201 -5.20 3.28 -17.79
C TRP A 201 -5.98 1.98 -18.03
N MET A 202 -6.24 1.21 -16.97
CA MET A 202 -7.05 0.00 -17.08
C MET A 202 -8.49 0.31 -17.49
N PHE A 203 -9.08 1.38 -16.95
CA PHE A 203 -10.40 1.84 -17.40
C PHE A 203 -10.39 2.32 -18.86
N GLN A 204 -9.29 2.92 -19.33
CA GLN A 204 -9.13 3.24 -20.75
C GLN A 204 -9.03 2.01 -21.64
N LYS A 205 -8.33 0.95 -21.21
CA LYS A 205 -8.31 -0.33 -21.94
C LYS A 205 -9.73 -0.94 -22.05
N LEU A 206 -10.55 -0.81 -21.01
CA LEU A 206 -11.91 -1.36 -20.98
C LEU A 206 -12.94 -0.53 -21.76
N TYR A 207 -12.89 0.80 -21.64
CA TYR A 207 -13.98 1.69 -22.04
C TYR A 207 -13.56 2.81 -23.01
N GLY A 208 -12.27 2.90 -23.37
CA GLY A 208 -11.77 3.92 -24.27
C GLY A 208 -11.97 5.34 -23.71
N GLU A 209 -12.54 6.22 -24.53
CA GLU A 209 -12.76 7.63 -24.17
C GLU A 209 -13.71 7.80 -22.97
N GLU A 210 -14.63 6.85 -22.77
CA GLU A 210 -15.65 6.87 -21.71
C GLU A 210 -15.12 6.42 -20.34
N ALA A 211 -13.84 6.06 -20.22
CA ALA A 211 -13.22 5.53 -19.00
C ALA A 211 -13.53 6.34 -17.73
N HIS A 212 -13.52 7.66 -17.83
CA HIS A 212 -13.75 8.58 -16.73
C HIS A 212 -15.19 8.52 -16.18
N HIS A 213 -16.19 8.23 -17.01
CA HIS A 213 -17.58 8.03 -16.55
C HIS A 213 -17.73 6.74 -15.75
N TYR A 214 -17.14 5.64 -16.25
CA TYR A 214 -17.19 4.35 -15.56
C TYR A 214 -16.38 4.37 -14.25
N LEU A 215 -15.20 4.98 -14.25
CA LEU A 215 -14.41 5.12 -13.03
C LEU A 215 -15.09 6.05 -12.02
N LYS A 216 -15.80 7.10 -12.48
CA LYS A 216 -16.60 7.96 -11.60
C LYS A 216 -17.71 7.18 -10.90
N ALA A 217 -18.35 6.22 -11.58
CA ALA A 217 -19.36 5.35 -10.99
C ALA A 217 -18.76 4.46 -9.89
N GLU A 218 -17.55 3.92 -10.09
CA GLU A 218 -16.84 3.15 -9.06
C GLU A 218 -16.42 4.02 -7.87
N ILE A 219 -15.99 5.26 -8.13
CA ILE A 219 -15.71 6.24 -7.07
C ILE A 219 -16.96 6.50 -6.22
N ASP A 220 -18.13 6.67 -6.85
CA ASP A 220 -19.40 6.83 -6.13
C ASP A 220 -19.78 5.57 -5.35
N ARG A 221 -19.52 4.37 -5.91
CA ARG A 221 -19.76 3.11 -5.21
C ARG A 221 -18.95 3.03 -3.92
N TYR A 222 -17.65 3.32 -3.96
CA TYR A 222 -16.81 3.33 -2.76
C TYR A 222 -17.18 4.46 -1.80
N LYS A 223 -17.59 5.63 -2.32
CA LYS A 223 -18.10 6.71 -1.48
C LYS A 223 -19.33 6.26 -0.68
N ASN A 224 -20.31 5.67 -1.35
CA ASN A 224 -21.53 5.18 -0.72
C ASN A 224 -21.22 4.04 0.26
N LEU A 225 -20.31 3.13 -0.09
CA LEU A 225 -19.87 2.06 0.80
C LEU A 225 -19.26 2.61 2.11
N PHE A 226 -18.42 3.65 2.03
CA PHE A 226 -17.92 4.33 3.22
C PHE A 226 -19.07 4.88 4.09
N GLU A 227 -20.00 5.60 3.47
CA GLU A 227 -21.13 6.23 4.18
C GLU A 227 -22.09 5.20 4.80
N GLU A 228 -22.26 4.04 4.18
CA GLU A 228 -23.02 2.91 4.73
C GLU A 228 -22.31 2.28 5.92
N LYS A 229 -21.00 2.02 5.81
CA LYS A 229 -20.20 1.44 6.90
C LYS A 229 -20.09 2.38 8.09
N LEU A 230 -19.97 3.69 7.85
CA LEU A 230 -19.94 4.72 8.87
C LEU A 230 -21.15 4.68 9.81
N LYS A 231 -22.36 4.40 9.29
CA LYS A 231 -23.60 4.34 10.09
C LYS A 231 -23.59 3.23 11.15
N LEU A 232 -22.70 2.24 11.02
CA LEU A 232 -22.58 1.11 11.95
C LEU A 232 -21.75 1.47 13.20
N PHE A 233 -21.07 2.63 13.20
CA PHE A 233 -20.19 3.05 14.28
C PHE A 233 -20.93 3.87 15.35
N PRO A 234 -20.43 3.94 16.59
CA PRO A 234 -20.94 4.87 17.60
C PRO A 234 -20.84 6.33 17.14
N GLU A 235 -21.76 7.19 17.58
CA GLU A 235 -21.85 8.61 17.14
C GLU A 235 -20.53 9.38 17.30
N GLU A 236 -19.81 9.18 18.41
CA GLU A 236 -18.51 9.82 18.66
C GLU A 236 -17.46 9.42 17.61
N GLU A 237 -17.42 8.14 17.22
CA GLU A 237 -16.52 7.67 16.16
C GLU A 237 -16.98 8.16 14.78
N GLN A 238 -18.30 8.23 14.54
CA GLN A 238 -18.85 8.76 13.30
C GLN A 238 -18.40 10.20 13.04
N GLU A 239 -18.44 11.07 14.05
CA GLU A 239 -17.98 12.46 13.91
C GLU A 239 -16.51 12.52 13.49
N ARG A 240 -15.65 11.71 14.12
CA ARG A 240 -14.22 11.63 13.81
C ARG A 240 -13.96 11.20 12.37
N TYR A 241 -14.63 10.15 11.91
CA TYR A 241 -14.47 9.65 10.53
C TYR A 241 -15.08 10.60 9.51
N THR A 242 -16.24 11.20 9.80
CA THR A 242 -16.87 12.23 8.95
C THR A 242 -15.95 13.42 8.72
N LYS A 243 -15.25 13.87 9.76
CA LYS A 243 -14.29 14.98 9.64
C LYS A 243 -13.10 14.62 8.75
N LYS A 244 -12.55 13.40 8.86
CA LYS A 244 -11.49 12.92 7.96
C LYS A 244 -11.99 12.82 6.53
N TRP A 245 -13.18 12.24 6.34
CA TRP A 245 -13.82 12.07 5.05
C TRP A 245 -14.10 13.39 4.34
N SER A 246 -14.63 14.37 5.06
CA SER A 246 -14.87 15.72 4.53
C SER A 246 -13.58 16.40 4.06
N ARG A 247 -12.47 16.19 4.76
CA ARG A 247 -11.15 16.71 4.32
C ARG A 247 -10.66 16.03 3.05
N PHE A 248 -10.86 14.72 2.92
CA PHE A 248 -10.51 13.96 1.72
C PHE A 248 -11.23 14.56 0.49
N TRP A 249 -12.56 14.70 0.55
CA TRP A 249 -13.33 15.27 -0.56
C TRP A 249 -13.05 16.75 -0.82
N LYS A 250 -12.69 17.52 0.21
CA LYS A 250 -12.24 18.90 0.02
C LYS A 250 -10.91 18.95 -0.74
N ARG A 251 -9.96 18.07 -0.38
CA ARG A 251 -8.64 18.00 -1.01
C ARG A 251 -8.72 17.50 -2.44
N TYR A 252 -9.58 16.51 -2.70
CA TYR A 252 -9.72 15.85 -4.00
C TYR A 252 -11.08 16.14 -4.61
N SER A 253 -11.44 17.42 -4.65
CA SER A 253 -12.76 17.88 -5.12
C SER A 253 -13.05 17.52 -6.57
N TYR A 254 -12.01 17.32 -7.40
CA TYR A 254 -12.14 16.87 -8.78
C TYR A 254 -12.76 15.47 -8.92
N LEU A 255 -12.69 14.63 -7.88
CA LEU A 255 -13.36 13.31 -7.86
C LEU A 255 -14.90 13.41 -7.92
N SER A 256 -15.46 14.61 -7.77
CA SER A 256 -16.91 14.86 -7.87
C SER A 256 -17.44 14.87 -9.32
N SER A 257 -16.58 14.97 -10.33
CA SER A 257 -16.98 15.06 -11.74
C SER A 257 -16.15 14.15 -12.61
N ALA A 258 -16.80 13.39 -13.50
CA ALA A 258 -16.12 12.57 -14.49
C ALA A 258 -15.19 13.42 -15.38
N GLU A 259 -15.63 14.61 -15.78
CA GLU A 259 -14.82 15.51 -16.62
C GLU A 259 -13.57 16.00 -15.89
N LEU A 260 -13.70 16.32 -14.60
CA LEU A 260 -12.54 16.77 -13.81
C LEU A 260 -11.56 15.62 -13.55
N ILE A 261 -12.04 14.38 -13.37
CA ILE A 261 -11.18 13.19 -13.32
C ILE A 261 -10.39 13.05 -14.62
N ARG A 262 -11.07 13.12 -15.77
CA ARG A 262 -10.43 13.07 -17.09
C ARG A 262 -9.38 14.16 -17.25
N GLN A 263 -9.73 15.40 -16.88
CA GLN A 263 -8.83 16.54 -16.94
C GLN A 263 -7.58 16.30 -16.09
N VAL A 264 -7.74 15.93 -14.81
CA VAL A 264 -6.60 15.70 -13.92
C VAL A 264 -5.70 14.56 -14.43
N ALA A 265 -6.27 13.45 -14.90
CA ALA A 265 -5.47 12.34 -15.41
C ALA A 265 -4.69 12.71 -16.70
N LEU A 266 -5.33 13.40 -17.64
CA LEU A 266 -4.75 13.67 -18.97
C LEU A 266 -3.95 14.97 -19.06
N GLU A 267 -4.23 15.95 -18.22
CA GLU A 267 -3.60 17.27 -18.27
C GLU A 267 -2.66 17.46 -17.06
N GLY A 268 -2.96 16.78 -15.94
CA GLY A 268 -2.32 16.97 -14.65
C GLY A 268 -3.19 17.86 -13.76
N VAL A 269 -2.84 17.94 -12.47
CA VAL A 269 -3.48 18.90 -11.57
C VAL A 269 -2.94 20.30 -11.92
N GLU A 270 -3.81 21.23 -12.33
CA GLU A 270 -3.49 22.65 -12.24
C GLU A 270 -3.39 22.98 -10.74
N ASN A 271 -2.17 22.91 -10.20
CA ASN A 271 -1.89 23.35 -8.85
C ASN A 271 -2.09 24.87 -8.79
N ASN A 272 -3.30 25.32 -8.46
CA ASN A 272 -3.48 26.61 -7.82
C ASN A 272 -3.10 26.44 -6.34
N GLU A 273 -1.81 26.68 -6.07
CA GLU A 273 -1.15 26.93 -4.77
C GLU A 273 -1.17 25.83 -3.69
#